data_AF-A0A3D1QEQ5-F1
#
_entry.id   AF-A0A3D1QEQ5-F1
#
_cell.length_a   1.000
_cell.length_b   1.000
_cell.length_c   1.000
_cell.angle_alpha   90.00
_cell.angle_beta   90.00
_cell.angle_gamma   90.00
#
_symmetry.space_group_name_H-M   'P 1'
#
loop_
_entity.id
_entity.type
_entity.pdbx_description
1 polymer ?
#
loop_
_entity_poly.entity_id
_entity_poly.type
_entity_poly.pdbx_seq_one_letter_code
_entity_poly.pdbx_strand_id
1 'polypeptide(L)'
;ASWDDLKTWAAEFNAANEGKYGFIMDVGNMYYTILFTTMNGNRLFGESGTDVSSSYLATEDAIAGMTVFQGLREILPLAAADATTATADGAFAAGTAAMHISGPWNVAGFKDAGIDFGVTVLPSLDGISPASSFSGTRGMFVSAYSDYPEEAAKFAEFLITPEMQQLRY
;
A
#
# COMPACT_ATOMS: atom_id res chain seq x y z
N ALA A 1 -0.82 1.93 -17.23
CA ALA A 1 -1.12 0.50 -17.14
C ALA A 1 -2.29 0.34 -16.19
N SER A 2 -3.29 -0.43 -16.58
CA SER A 2 -4.46 -0.76 -15.74
C SER A 2 -4.17 -1.96 -14.85
N TRP A 3 -5.09 -2.26 -13.93
CA TRP A 3 -5.09 -3.53 -13.20
C TRP A 3 -5.25 -4.75 -14.11
N ASP A 4 -5.96 -4.62 -15.24
CA ASP A 4 -6.09 -5.68 -16.23
C ASP A 4 -4.75 -5.96 -16.93
N ASP A 5 -4.01 -4.91 -17.31
CA ASP A 5 -2.66 -5.07 -17.88
C ASP A 5 -1.74 -5.85 -16.91
N LEU A 6 -1.80 -5.50 -15.61
CA LEU A 6 -1.05 -6.19 -14.56
C LEU A 6 -1.49 -7.65 -14.44
N LYS A 7 -2.80 -7.93 -14.45
CA LYS A 7 -3.32 -9.30 -14.38
C LYS A 7 -2.85 -10.15 -15.56
N THR A 8 -2.96 -9.64 -16.77
CA THR A 8 -2.51 -10.35 -17.98
C THR A 8 -1.03 -10.68 -17.88
N TRP A 9 -0.18 -9.70 -17.56
CA TRP A 9 1.25 -9.93 -17.43
C TRP A 9 1.58 -10.91 -16.29
N ALA A 10 0.95 -10.77 -15.13
CA ALA A 10 1.20 -11.64 -13.98
C ALA A 10 0.78 -13.09 -14.25
N ALA A 11 -0.30 -13.31 -15.00
CA ALA A 11 -0.71 -14.64 -15.42
C ALA A 11 0.33 -15.31 -16.34
N GLU A 12 0.83 -14.58 -17.34
CA GLU A 12 1.91 -15.06 -18.22
C GLU A 12 3.19 -15.34 -17.45
N PHE A 13 3.58 -14.44 -16.53
CA PHE A 13 4.74 -14.62 -15.68
C PHE A 13 4.63 -15.87 -14.81
N ASN A 14 3.50 -16.07 -14.13
CA ASN A 14 3.26 -17.22 -13.27
C ASN A 14 3.33 -18.54 -14.05
N ALA A 15 2.75 -18.57 -15.26
CA ALA A 15 2.78 -19.75 -16.12
C ALA A 15 4.21 -20.12 -16.58
N ALA A 16 5.07 -19.12 -16.77
CA ALA A 16 6.46 -19.31 -17.17
C ALA A 16 7.43 -19.54 -15.99
N ASN A 17 7.02 -19.25 -14.75
CA ASN A 17 7.88 -19.25 -13.57
C ASN A 17 7.21 -19.98 -12.39
N GLU A 18 7.26 -21.31 -12.41
CA GLU A 18 6.71 -22.14 -11.34
C GLU A 18 7.32 -21.76 -9.97
N GLY A 19 6.46 -21.64 -8.95
CA GLY A 19 6.86 -21.26 -7.59
C GLY A 19 7.16 -19.77 -7.38
N LYS A 20 6.93 -18.92 -8.39
CA LYS A 20 7.04 -17.45 -8.28
C LYS A 20 5.70 -16.76 -8.47
N TYR A 21 5.62 -15.52 -8.02
CA TYR A 21 4.46 -14.65 -8.17
C TYR A 21 4.79 -13.47 -9.09
N GLY A 22 4.00 -13.27 -10.14
CA GLY A 22 4.05 -12.06 -10.96
C GLY A 22 3.64 -10.84 -10.13
N PHE A 23 2.71 -11.03 -9.20
CA PHE A 23 2.24 -10.01 -8.27
C PHE A 23 1.83 -10.64 -6.93
N ILE A 24 2.19 -10.00 -5.83
CA ILE A 24 1.74 -10.35 -4.47
C ILE A 24 1.43 -9.09 -3.67
N MET A 25 0.43 -9.16 -2.79
CA MET A 25 0.11 -8.08 -1.85
C MET A 25 -0.54 -8.65 -0.58
N ASP A 26 -0.61 -7.84 0.47
CA ASP A 26 -1.45 -8.14 1.62
C ASP A 26 -2.93 -7.90 1.25
N VAL A 27 -3.69 -8.99 1.19
CA VAL A 27 -5.10 -8.96 0.79
C VAL A 27 -6.06 -8.83 1.98
N GLY A 28 -5.58 -9.04 3.20
CA GLY A 28 -6.37 -8.96 4.43
C GLY A 28 -6.33 -7.58 5.09
N ASN A 29 -5.35 -6.76 4.72
CA ASN A 29 -5.11 -5.46 5.34
C ASN A 29 -5.71 -4.30 4.53
N MET A 30 -6.68 -3.62 5.14
CA MET A 30 -7.40 -2.48 4.55
C MET A 30 -6.48 -1.34 4.11
N TYR A 31 -5.31 -1.17 4.75
CA TYR A 31 -4.35 -0.15 4.36
C TYR A 31 -3.94 -0.28 2.87
N TYR A 32 -3.80 -1.51 2.37
CA TYR A 32 -3.48 -1.78 0.98
C TYR A 32 -4.73 -1.91 0.12
N THR A 33 -5.76 -2.60 0.60
CA THR A 33 -6.93 -2.91 -0.23
C THR A 33 -7.88 -1.75 -0.45
N ILE A 34 -7.81 -0.68 0.36
CA ILE A 34 -8.67 0.50 0.18
C ILE A 34 -8.46 1.20 -1.16
N LEU A 35 -7.32 1.00 -1.83
CA LEU A 35 -7.10 1.56 -3.17
C LEU A 35 -8.18 1.10 -4.16
N PHE A 36 -8.72 -0.10 -3.96
CA PHE A 36 -9.77 -0.66 -4.81
C PHE A 36 -11.13 -0.04 -4.56
N THR A 37 -11.32 0.75 -3.51
CA THR A 37 -12.57 1.47 -3.30
C THR A 37 -12.54 2.87 -3.91
N THR A 38 -11.48 3.28 -4.61
CA THR A 38 -11.31 4.67 -5.09
C THR A 38 -11.76 4.89 -6.54
N MET A 39 -12.39 3.89 -7.17
CA MET A 39 -12.91 3.99 -8.53
C MET A 39 -13.77 5.25 -8.70
N ASN A 40 -13.67 5.90 -9.86
CA ASN A 40 -14.35 7.16 -10.18
C ASN A 40 -14.15 8.30 -9.16
N GLY A 41 -13.06 8.25 -8.37
CA GLY A 41 -12.77 9.27 -7.37
C GLY A 41 -13.51 9.08 -6.04
N ASN A 42 -14.11 7.92 -5.79
CA ASN A 42 -14.74 7.61 -4.51
C ASN A 42 -13.75 7.79 -3.34
N ARG A 43 -14.24 8.37 -2.23
CA ARG A 43 -13.45 8.71 -1.04
C ARG A 43 -14.19 8.25 0.21
N LEU A 44 -13.45 7.81 1.22
CA LEU A 44 -13.97 7.19 2.45
C LEU A 44 -15.06 8.01 3.18
N PHE A 45 -14.91 9.34 3.19
CA PHE A 45 -15.74 10.27 3.96
C PHE A 45 -16.32 11.37 3.04
N GLY A 46 -16.98 10.94 1.97
CA GLY A 46 -17.56 11.82 0.97
C GLY A 46 -16.54 12.54 0.09
N GLU A 47 -17.04 13.34 -0.85
CA GLU A 47 -16.23 14.02 -1.87
C GLU A 47 -15.14 14.92 -1.26
N SER A 48 -15.46 15.63 -0.17
CA SER A 48 -14.50 16.46 0.56
C SER A 48 -13.52 15.65 1.43
N GLY A 49 -13.83 14.39 1.75
CA GLY A 49 -13.08 13.57 2.69
C GLY A 49 -13.33 13.92 4.17
N THR A 50 -14.40 14.65 4.48
CA THR A 50 -14.73 15.12 5.84
C THR A 50 -16.14 14.74 6.32
N ASP A 51 -16.94 14.09 5.49
CA ASP A 51 -18.28 13.62 5.86
C ASP A 51 -18.17 12.32 6.65
N VAL A 52 -18.31 12.42 7.96
CA VAL A 52 -18.24 11.29 8.91
C VAL A 52 -19.61 10.64 9.18
N SER A 53 -20.67 11.08 8.49
CA SER A 53 -22.03 10.53 8.70
C SER A 53 -22.20 9.13 8.11
N SER A 54 -21.37 8.77 7.13
CA SER A 54 -21.37 7.46 6.48
C SER A 54 -19.96 7.10 6.02
N SER A 55 -19.67 5.80 6.00
CA SER A 55 -18.50 5.28 5.28
C SER A 55 -18.87 5.02 3.82
N TYR A 56 -18.21 5.69 2.89
CA TYR A 56 -18.42 5.54 1.44
C TYR A 56 -17.71 4.29 0.89
N LEU A 57 -17.68 3.21 1.69
CA LEU A 57 -17.04 1.93 1.36
C LEU A 57 -17.99 0.94 0.65
N ALA A 58 -19.28 1.26 0.57
CA ALA A 58 -20.31 0.43 -0.05
C ALA A 58 -21.10 1.18 -1.14
N THR A 59 -20.49 2.22 -1.72
CA THR A 59 -21.03 2.88 -2.93
C THR A 59 -20.91 1.95 -4.13
N GLU A 60 -21.65 2.23 -5.22
CA GLU A 60 -21.55 1.45 -6.46
C GLU A 60 -20.11 1.42 -6.99
N ASP A 61 -19.41 2.55 -6.94
CA ASP A 61 -18.00 2.65 -7.32
C ASP A 61 -17.08 1.81 -6.43
N ALA A 62 -17.29 1.83 -5.10
CA ALA A 62 -16.50 1.01 -4.18
C ALA A 62 -16.73 -0.48 -4.43
N ILE A 63 -17.97 -0.91 -4.69
CA ILE A 63 -18.30 -2.31 -5.00
C ILE A 63 -17.70 -2.72 -6.35
N ALA A 64 -17.76 -1.86 -7.37
CA ALA A 64 -17.18 -2.12 -8.68
C ALA A 64 -15.66 -2.28 -8.59
N GLY A 65 -14.97 -1.39 -7.89
CA GLY A 65 -13.52 -1.52 -7.71
C GLY A 65 -13.11 -2.72 -6.84
N MET A 66 -13.91 -3.09 -5.83
CA MET A 66 -13.71 -4.34 -5.08
C MET A 66 -13.93 -5.60 -5.94
N THR A 67 -14.70 -5.51 -7.03
CA THR A 67 -14.81 -6.61 -8.01
C THR A 67 -13.48 -6.79 -8.77
N VAL A 68 -12.77 -5.71 -9.08
CA VAL A 68 -11.40 -5.78 -9.63
C VAL A 68 -10.45 -6.46 -8.64
N PHE A 69 -10.52 -6.09 -7.35
CA PHE A 69 -9.74 -6.72 -6.29
C PHE A 69 -10.01 -8.23 -6.19
N GLN A 70 -11.28 -8.64 -6.21
CA GLN A 70 -11.65 -10.07 -6.21
C GLN A 70 -11.06 -10.81 -7.43
N GLY A 71 -11.01 -10.15 -8.59
CA GLY A 71 -10.41 -10.70 -9.80
C GLY A 71 -8.91 -11.00 -9.69
N LEU A 72 -8.19 -10.41 -8.73
CA LEU A 72 -6.78 -10.74 -8.48
C LEU A 72 -6.58 -12.17 -7.98
N ARG A 73 -7.64 -12.83 -7.51
CA ARG A 73 -7.62 -14.24 -7.11
C ARG A 73 -7.07 -15.16 -8.19
N GLU A 74 -7.28 -14.82 -9.46
CA GLU A 74 -6.82 -15.58 -10.62
C GLU A 74 -5.29 -15.64 -10.72
N ILE A 75 -4.59 -14.57 -10.32
CA ILE A 75 -3.12 -14.47 -10.38
C ILE A 75 -2.45 -14.66 -9.01
N LEU A 76 -3.23 -14.58 -7.93
CA LEU A 76 -2.78 -14.73 -6.56
C LEU A 76 -3.59 -15.84 -5.85
N PRO A 77 -3.31 -17.12 -6.16
CA PRO A 77 -4.06 -18.26 -5.63
C PRO A 77 -3.72 -18.62 -4.16
N LEU A 78 -3.30 -17.64 -3.34
CA LEU A 78 -3.04 -17.80 -1.90
C LEU A 78 -4.31 -17.66 -1.04
N ALA A 79 -4.44 -18.43 0.04
CA ALA A 79 -5.49 -18.15 1.01
C ALA A 79 -5.25 -16.75 1.62
N ALA A 80 -6.32 -16.03 1.94
CA ALA A 80 -6.19 -14.66 2.49
C ALA A 80 -5.37 -14.62 3.79
N ALA A 81 -5.44 -15.67 4.60
CA ALA A 81 -4.64 -15.80 5.83
C ALA A 81 -3.13 -15.96 5.56
N ASP A 82 -2.75 -16.43 4.37
CA ASP A 82 -1.36 -16.64 3.98
C ASP A 82 -0.79 -15.44 3.21
N ALA A 83 -1.64 -14.65 2.55
CA ALA A 83 -1.25 -13.44 1.82
C ALA A 83 -1.19 -12.22 2.78
N THR A 84 -0.28 -12.29 3.75
CA THR A 84 -0.01 -11.23 4.73
C THR A 84 1.07 -10.27 4.24
N THR A 85 1.19 -9.11 4.90
CA THR A 85 2.31 -8.16 4.66
C THR A 85 3.67 -8.86 4.75
N ALA A 86 3.89 -9.67 5.79
CA ALA A 86 5.17 -10.37 5.98
C ALA A 86 5.44 -11.39 4.87
N THR A 87 4.41 -12.10 4.40
CA THR A 87 4.54 -13.03 3.26
C THR A 87 4.92 -12.30 1.99
N ALA A 88 4.25 -11.18 1.70
CA ALA A 88 4.47 -10.40 0.49
C ALA A 88 5.85 -9.73 0.48
N ASP A 89 6.25 -9.11 1.60
CA ASP A 89 7.58 -8.54 1.81
C ASP A 89 8.67 -9.60 1.69
N GLY A 90 8.47 -10.77 2.32
CA GLY A 90 9.40 -11.89 2.27
C GLY A 90 9.56 -12.47 0.87
N ALA A 91 8.46 -12.63 0.12
CA ALA A 91 8.52 -13.13 -1.26
C ALA A 91 9.27 -12.16 -2.18
N PHE A 92 9.05 -10.86 -2.04
CA PHE A 92 9.76 -9.86 -2.82
C PHE A 92 11.26 -9.80 -2.46
N ALA A 93 11.58 -9.78 -1.16
CA ALA A 93 12.96 -9.81 -0.66
C ALA A 93 13.71 -11.09 -1.04
N ALA A 94 13.01 -12.22 -1.21
CA ALA A 94 13.60 -13.48 -1.67
C ALA A 94 13.73 -13.58 -3.20
N GLY A 95 13.26 -12.58 -3.96
CA GLY A 95 13.23 -12.62 -5.43
C GLY A 95 12.24 -13.62 -6.02
N THR A 96 11.25 -14.05 -5.23
CA THR A 96 10.17 -14.95 -5.68
C THR A 96 8.88 -14.20 -6.05
N ALA A 97 8.85 -12.87 -5.93
CA ALA A 97 7.80 -12.02 -6.47
C ALA A 97 8.38 -10.95 -7.41
N ALA A 98 7.76 -10.76 -8.58
CA ALA A 98 8.18 -9.74 -9.55
C ALA A 98 7.62 -8.34 -9.24
N MET A 99 6.40 -8.27 -8.71
CA MET A 99 5.77 -7.02 -8.28
C MET A 99 5.13 -7.17 -6.91
N HIS A 100 5.20 -6.10 -6.13
CA HIS A 100 4.59 -6.00 -4.81
C HIS A 100 4.18 -4.55 -4.51
N ILE A 101 3.06 -4.35 -3.79
CA ILE A 101 2.68 -3.05 -3.23
C ILE A 101 3.20 -2.95 -1.81
N SER A 102 4.19 -2.08 -1.60
CA SER A 102 4.80 -1.78 -0.31
C SER A 102 4.93 -0.26 -0.11
N GLY A 103 5.38 0.15 1.08
CA GLY A 103 5.76 1.53 1.36
C GLY A 103 7.28 1.76 1.44
N PRO A 104 7.70 3.03 1.64
CA PRO A 104 9.11 3.42 1.70
C PRO A 104 9.92 2.73 2.81
N TRP A 105 9.25 2.22 3.85
CA TRP A 105 9.88 1.53 4.98
C TRP A 105 10.63 0.25 4.58
N ASN A 106 10.27 -0.41 3.48
CA ASN A 106 10.94 -1.63 3.02
C ASN A 106 12.08 -1.39 2.02
N VAL A 107 12.31 -0.14 1.58
CA VAL A 107 13.34 0.18 0.58
C VAL A 107 14.74 -0.26 1.03
N ALA A 108 15.11 0.03 2.29
CA ALA A 108 16.39 -0.40 2.84
C ALA A 108 16.49 -1.93 2.90
N GLY A 109 15.45 -2.60 3.41
CA GLY A 109 15.41 -4.06 3.50
C GLY A 109 15.55 -4.77 2.15
N PHE A 110 14.89 -4.26 1.10
CA PHE A 110 15.01 -4.84 -0.24
C PHE A 110 16.38 -4.60 -0.88
N LYS A 111 17.01 -3.44 -0.62
CA LYS A 111 18.39 -3.17 -1.04
C LYS A 111 19.39 -4.09 -0.34
N ASP A 112 19.24 -4.26 0.98
CA ASP A 112 20.10 -5.14 1.78
C ASP A 112 19.95 -6.62 1.37
N ALA A 113 18.75 -7.01 0.94
CA ALA A 113 18.49 -8.33 0.35
C ALA A 113 19.07 -8.51 -1.06
N GLY A 114 19.65 -7.46 -1.67
CA GLY A 114 20.29 -7.51 -2.98
C GLY A 114 19.30 -7.52 -4.15
N ILE A 115 18.05 -7.10 -3.95
CA ILE A 115 17.06 -7.01 -5.02
C ILE A 115 17.35 -5.79 -5.89
N ASP A 116 17.39 -5.99 -7.20
CA ASP A 116 17.38 -4.91 -8.19
C ASP A 116 15.93 -4.57 -8.55
N PHE A 117 15.41 -3.49 -7.96
CA PHE A 117 14.01 -3.10 -8.12
C PHE A 117 13.84 -1.65 -8.57
N GLY A 118 12.74 -1.41 -9.28
CA GLY A 118 12.20 -0.09 -9.57
C GLY A 118 11.00 0.23 -8.69
N VAL A 119 10.65 1.51 -8.60
CA VAL A 119 9.41 2.00 -8.00
C VAL A 119 8.64 2.77 -9.06
N THR A 120 7.35 2.51 -9.19
CA THR A 120 6.47 3.19 -10.14
C THR A 120 5.11 3.49 -9.51
N VAL A 121 4.25 4.20 -10.24
CA VAL A 121 2.89 4.52 -9.80
C VAL A 121 2.01 3.27 -9.75
N LEU A 122 0.98 3.30 -8.91
CA LEU A 122 -0.04 2.25 -8.87
C LEU A 122 -0.76 2.12 -10.21
N PRO A 123 -1.23 0.92 -10.58
CA PRO A 123 -2.09 0.75 -11.74
C PRO A 123 -3.36 1.61 -11.64
N SER A 124 -3.86 2.05 -12.79
CA SER A 124 -5.07 2.88 -12.86
C SER A 124 -6.32 2.05 -12.55
N LEU A 125 -7.33 2.71 -11.96
CA LEU A 125 -8.72 2.24 -11.91
C LEU A 125 -9.59 3.15 -12.79
N ASP A 126 -10.78 2.70 -13.15
CA ASP A 126 -11.70 3.53 -13.94
C ASP A 126 -11.97 4.87 -13.24
N GLY A 127 -11.90 5.94 -14.03
CA GLY A 127 -12.06 7.32 -13.55
C GLY A 127 -10.94 7.86 -12.65
N ILE A 128 -9.88 7.08 -12.36
CA ILE A 128 -8.77 7.54 -11.50
C ILE A 128 -7.41 6.96 -11.92
N SER A 129 -6.48 7.85 -12.29
CA SER A 129 -5.16 7.46 -12.79
C SER A 129 -4.05 8.36 -12.21
N PRO A 130 -3.10 7.80 -11.44
CA PRO A 130 -3.08 6.43 -10.91
C PRO A 130 -4.19 6.19 -9.88
N ALA A 131 -4.45 4.93 -9.50
CA ALA A 131 -5.32 4.64 -8.36
C ALA A 131 -4.81 5.33 -7.08
N SER A 132 -5.74 5.74 -6.21
CA SER A 132 -5.39 6.42 -4.96
C SER A 132 -5.16 5.41 -3.85
N SER A 133 -4.11 5.61 -3.06
CA SER A 133 -3.83 4.86 -1.83
C SER A 133 -3.91 5.78 -0.62
N PHE A 134 -3.86 5.22 0.58
CA PHE A 134 -3.66 6.05 1.75
C PHE A 134 -2.27 6.69 1.76
N SER A 135 -2.25 7.98 2.06
CA SER A 135 -1.03 8.70 2.41
C SER A 135 -0.95 8.80 3.93
N GLY A 136 0.07 8.18 4.51
CA GLY A 136 0.33 8.24 5.95
C GLY A 136 1.39 9.30 6.27
N THR A 137 1.10 10.16 7.24
CA THR A 137 2.08 11.11 7.79
C THR A 137 2.54 10.64 9.17
N ARG A 138 3.85 10.62 9.39
CA ARG A 138 4.41 10.36 10.72
C ARG A 138 4.59 11.69 11.46
N GLY A 139 3.97 11.82 12.63
CA GLY A 139 4.09 12.99 13.49
C GLY A 139 4.78 12.67 14.81
N MET A 140 5.36 13.70 15.43
CA MET A 140 5.82 13.65 16.82
C MET A 140 4.77 14.32 17.70
N PHE A 141 4.28 13.61 18.72
CA PHE A 141 3.22 14.10 19.60
C PHE A 141 3.73 14.12 21.04
N VAL A 142 3.45 15.20 21.75
CA VAL A 142 3.75 15.32 23.18
C VAL A 142 2.52 14.88 23.96
N SER A 143 2.72 13.96 24.91
CA SER A 143 1.66 13.54 25.82
C SER A 143 1.17 14.72 26.65
N ALA A 144 -0.15 14.88 26.74
CA ALA A 144 -0.77 15.86 27.62
C ALA A 144 -0.50 15.59 29.12
N TYR A 145 0.00 14.39 29.46
CA TYR A 145 0.37 13.97 30.81
C TYR A 145 1.88 13.99 31.07
N SER A 146 2.67 14.61 30.18
CA SER A 146 4.12 14.73 30.40
C SER A 146 4.39 15.59 31.64
N ASP A 147 5.27 15.11 32.53
CA ASP A 147 5.84 15.92 33.61
C ASP A 147 6.78 17.02 33.07
N TYR A 148 7.21 16.90 31.80
CA TYR A 148 8.14 17.78 31.12
C TYR A 148 7.61 18.16 29.72
N PRO A 149 6.50 18.90 29.62
CA PRO A 149 5.85 19.17 28.34
C PRO A 149 6.69 20.08 27.42
N GLU A 150 7.43 21.03 27.98
CA GLU A 150 8.27 21.95 27.19
C GLU A 150 9.51 21.26 26.63
N GLU A 151 10.20 20.44 27.43
CA GLU A 151 11.37 19.68 27.00
C GLU A 151 10.99 18.62 25.96
N ALA A 152 9.86 17.93 26.17
CA ALA A 152 9.33 16.98 25.20
C ALA A 152 8.96 17.69 23.88
N ALA A 153 8.38 18.89 23.93
CA ALA A 153 8.09 19.69 22.74
C ALA A 153 9.36 20.11 22.01
N LYS A 154 10.38 20.62 22.72
CA LYS A 154 11.69 20.94 22.13
C LYS A 154 12.35 19.72 21.49
N PHE A 155 12.22 18.55 22.12
CA PHE A 155 12.73 17.31 21.54
C PHE A 155 11.95 16.89 20.29
N ALA A 156 10.62 17.01 20.29
CA ALA A 156 9.79 16.75 19.12
C ALA A 156 10.15 17.70 17.97
N GLU A 157 10.38 18.99 18.24
CA GLU A 157 10.87 19.98 17.27
C GLU A 157 12.24 19.62 16.71
N PHE A 158 13.17 19.20 17.57
CA PHE A 158 14.48 18.72 17.15
C PHE A 158 14.37 17.51 16.20
N LEU A 159 13.53 16.53 16.53
CA LEU A 159 13.33 15.33 15.70
C LEU A 159 12.79 15.64 14.31
N ILE A 160 12.03 16.73 14.13
CA ILE A 160 11.47 17.13 12.83
C ILE A 160 12.34 18.11 12.04
N THR A 161 13.55 18.43 12.53
CA THR A 161 14.51 19.25 11.77
C THR A 161 14.95 18.55 10.46
N PRO A 162 15.36 19.31 9.43
CA PRO A 162 15.84 18.72 8.17
C PRO A 162 16.98 17.71 8.36
N GLU A 163 17.92 18.00 9.26
CA GLU A 163 19.03 17.12 9.60
C GLU A 163 18.54 15.78 10.16
N MET A 164 17.65 15.81 11.15
CA MET A 164 17.12 14.58 11.75
C MET A 164 16.23 13.79 10.80
N GLN A 165 15.51 14.46 9.89
CA GLN A 165 14.73 13.77 8.86
C GLN A 165 15.61 13.09 7.81
N GLN A 166 16.78 13.64 7.48
CA GLN A 166 17.74 12.99 6.58
C GLN A 166 18.40 11.76 7.22
N LEU A 167 18.73 11.80 8.51
CA LEU A 167 19.31 10.66 9.24
C LEU A 167 18.35 9.47 9.40
N ARG A 168 17.05 9.70 9.17
CA ARG A 168 16.01 8.69 9.32
C ARG A 168 15.91 7.73 8.14
N TYR A 169 16.47 8.09 6.98
CA TYR A 169 16.34 7.34 5.71
C TYR A 169 17.61 6.60 5.33
#